data_AF-A0A5N1KWK1-F1
#
_entry.id   AF-A0A5N1KWK1-F1
#
_cell.length_a   1.000
_cell.length_b   1.000
_cell.length_c   1.000
_cell.angle_alpha   90.00
_cell.angle_beta   90.00
_cell.angle_gamma   90.00
#
_symmetry.space_group_name_H-M   'P 1'
#
loop_
_entity.id
_entity.type
_entity.pdbx_description
1 polymer ?
#
loop_
_entity_poly.entity_id
_entity_poly.type
_entity_poly.pdbx_seq_one_letter_code
_entity_poly.pdbx_strand_id
1 'polypeptide(L)'
;MTLDAGMCTNGHVSYPTHPRCPECGEPQEETFDLSDRTGEVVTWTHSTATPPGVREPNTLAIVEFDITDISGASDGFVRALGQVPTDEIETGDTVEPVYTEELRDPEAGIKEPESQDWDGYRWNPV
;
A
#
# COMPACT_ATOMS: atom_id res chain seq x y z
N MET A 1 -8.32 2.26 9.01
CA MET A 1 -8.12 1.42 7.82
C MET A 1 -7.21 0.21 8.13
N THR A 2 -7.33 -0.94 7.45
CA THR A 2 -6.42 -2.09 7.59
C THR A 2 -5.52 -2.24 6.36
N LEU A 3 -4.31 -2.79 6.53
CA LEU A 3 -3.37 -3.03 5.44
C LEU A 3 -3.42 -4.52 5.03
N ASP A 4 -4.62 -4.98 4.70
CA ASP A 4 -4.87 -6.40 4.44
C ASP A 4 -4.60 -6.77 2.98
N ALA A 5 -3.83 -7.85 2.77
CA ALA A 5 -3.77 -8.56 1.50
C ALA A 5 -4.79 -9.70 1.48
N GLY A 6 -5.37 -9.97 0.31
CA GLY A 6 -6.36 -11.03 0.11
C GLY A 6 -5.74 -12.26 -0.54
N MET A 7 -6.18 -13.44 -0.13
CA MET A 7 -5.73 -14.72 -0.67
C MET A 7 -6.92 -15.60 -1.07
N CYS A 8 -6.81 -16.25 -2.23
CA CYS A 8 -7.79 -17.24 -2.66
C CYS A 8 -7.36 -18.66 -2.30
N THR A 9 -8.27 -19.62 -2.43
CA THR A 9 -8.04 -21.04 -2.09
C THR A 9 -6.94 -21.72 -2.92
N ASN A 10 -6.52 -21.12 -4.04
CA ASN A 10 -5.39 -21.59 -4.84
C ASN A 10 -4.04 -20.97 -4.42
N GLY A 11 -4.04 -20.08 -3.43
CA GLY A 11 -2.82 -19.47 -2.88
C GLY A 11 -2.41 -18.13 -3.51
N HIS A 12 -3.08 -17.66 -4.56
CA HIS A 12 -2.74 -16.36 -5.17
C HIS A 12 -3.07 -15.21 -4.23
N VAL A 13 -2.09 -14.33 -4.03
CA VAL A 13 -2.21 -13.18 -3.14
C VAL A 13 -2.32 -11.88 -3.93
N SER A 14 -3.21 -10.98 -3.51
CA SER A 14 -3.28 -9.64 -4.07
C SER A 14 -3.46 -8.57 -3.01
N TYR A 15 -2.87 -7.41 -3.26
CA TYR A 15 -3.17 -6.17 -2.57
C TYR A 15 -3.54 -5.09 -3.61
N PRO A 16 -4.63 -4.33 -3.42
CA PRO A 16 -5.63 -4.47 -2.37
C PRO A 16 -6.41 -5.82 -2.42
N THR A 17 -7.26 -6.06 -1.43
CA THR A 17 -8.17 -7.21 -1.47
C THR A 17 -9.16 -7.08 -2.63
N HIS A 18 -9.56 -8.21 -3.19
CA HIS A 18 -10.57 -8.29 -4.24
C HIS A 18 -11.64 -9.32 -3.87
N PRO A 19 -12.93 -9.08 -4.13
CA PRO A 19 -13.97 -10.10 -3.91
C PRO A 19 -13.73 -11.41 -4.67
N ARG A 20 -12.96 -11.34 -5.76
CA ARG A 20 -12.59 -12.45 -6.64
C ARG A 20 -11.12 -12.30 -6.99
N CYS A 21 -10.37 -13.38 -6.92
CA CYS A 21 -8.97 -13.44 -7.28
C CYS A 21 -8.76 -12.91 -8.71
N PRO A 22 -7.89 -11.92 -8.91
CA PRO A 22 -7.64 -11.36 -10.24
C PRO A 22 -6.97 -12.36 -11.20
N GLU A 23 -6.30 -13.38 -10.68
CA GLU A 23 -5.59 -14.39 -11.49
C GLU A 23 -6.49 -15.55 -11.92
N CYS A 24 -7.30 -16.10 -11.00
CA CYS A 24 -8.07 -17.32 -11.26
C CYS A 24 -9.59 -17.19 -11.09
N GLY A 25 -10.10 -16.06 -10.60
CA GLY A 25 -11.54 -15.81 -10.41
C GLY A 25 -12.21 -16.55 -9.25
N GLU A 26 -11.47 -17.35 -8.48
CA GLU A 26 -11.99 -17.93 -7.22
C GLU A 26 -12.21 -16.83 -6.17
N PRO A 27 -13.17 -17.00 -5.23
CA PRO A 27 -13.32 -16.05 -4.13
C PRO A 27 -12.02 -15.88 -3.34
N GLN A 28 -11.70 -14.66 -2.91
CA GLN A 28 -10.72 -14.46 -1.85
C GLN A 28 -11.43 -14.55 -0.51
N GLU A 29 -11.18 -15.63 0.22
CA GLU A 29 -11.84 -15.94 1.50
C GLU A 29 -10.93 -15.63 2.69
N GLU A 30 -9.61 -15.55 2.45
CA GLU A 30 -8.61 -15.30 3.46
C GLU A 30 -7.99 -13.92 3.29
N THR A 31 -7.62 -13.31 4.42
CA THR A 31 -6.93 -12.02 4.48
C THR A 31 -5.88 -12.06 5.57
N PHE A 32 -4.79 -11.33 5.38
CA PHE A 32 -3.76 -11.17 6.39
C PHE A 32 -3.21 -9.75 6.39
N ASP A 33 -2.84 -9.28 7.56
CA ASP A 33 -2.37 -7.91 7.77
C ASP A 33 -0.87 -7.78 7.46
N LEU A 34 -0.52 -6.71 6.75
CA LEU A 34 0.85 -6.33 6.43
C LEU A 34 1.38 -5.24 7.36
N SER A 35 0.56 -4.67 8.26
CA SER A 35 0.89 -3.46 9.04
C SER A 35 2.14 -3.59 9.93
N ASP A 36 2.40 -4.79 10.48
CA ASP A 36 3.57 -5.08 11.32
C ASP A 36 4.79 -5.60 10.52
N ARG A 37 4.71 -5.64 9.18
CA ARG A 37 5.79 -6.14 8.31
C ARG A 37 6.64 -4.99 7.77
N THR A 38 7.91 -5.25 7.51
CA THR A 38 8.74 -4.39 6.66
C THR A 38 8.61 -4.80 5.20
N GLY A 39 8.78 -3.85 4.28
CA GLY A 39 8.87 -4.11 2.86
C GLY A 39 10.10 -3.46 2.22
N GLU A 40 10.44 -3.89 1.02
CA GLU A 40 11.54 -3.34 0.23
C GLU A 40 11.00 -2.43 -0.89
N VAL A 41 11.61 -1.26 -1.09
CA VAL A 41 11.26 -0.36 -2.19
C VAL A 41 11.70 -0.96 -3.52
N VAL A 42 10.74 -1.31 -4.37
CA VAL A 42 11.00 -1.81 -5.72
C VAL A 42 11.33 -0.65 -6.66
N THR A 43 10.55 0.44 -6.58
CA THR A 43 10.75 1.64 -7.38
C THR A 43 10.02 2.82 -6.75
N TRP A 44 10.43 4.04 -7.11
CA TRP A 44 9.90 5.26 -6.52
C TRP A 44 9.90 6.43 -7.50
N THR A 45 9.16 7.48 -7.18
CA THR A 45 9.16 8.75 -7.94
C THR A 45 8.78 9.95 -7.05
N HIS A 46 9.28 11.14 -7.41
CA HIS A 46 8.79 12.41 -6.86
C HIS A 46 7.74 13.02 -7.78
N SER A 47 6.51 13.14 -7.30
CA SER A 47 5.51 13.99 -7.94
C SER A 47 5.70 15.42 -7.49
N THR A 48 6.20 16.28 -8.39
CA THR A 48 6.54 17.69 -8.09
C THR A 48 5.44 18.69 -8.40
N ALA A 49 4.34 18.24 -9.02
CA ALA A 49 3.18 19.06 -9.34
C ALA A 49 1.92 18.27 -8.98
N THR A 50 1.46 18.41 -7.74
CA THR A 50 0.38 17.56 -7.20
C THR A 50 -0.98 18.24 -7.27
N PRO A 51 -2.08 17.45 -7.30
CA PRO A 51 -3.41 18.03 -7.16
C PRO A 51 -3.58 18.75 -5.81
N PRO A 52 -4.49 19.73 -5.72
CA PRO A 52 -4.84 20.38 -4.45
C PRO A 52 -5.14 19.39 -3.33
N GLY A 53 -4.66 19.73 -2.13
CA GLY A 53 -4.76 18.92 -0.91
C GLY A 53 -3.70 17.81 -0.79
N VAL A 54 -3.01 17.47 -1.87
CA VAL A 54 -1.87 16.54 -1.82
C VAL A 54 -0.59 17.34 -1.64
N ARG A 55 0.24 16.97 -0.67
CA ARG A 55 1.57 17.57 -0.42
C ARG A 55 2.40 17.70 -1.70
N GLU A 56 3.21 18.75 -1.81
CA GLU A 56 4.11 18.98 -2.94
C GLU A 56 5.51 19.33 -2.41
N PRO A 57 6.58 18.60 -2.81
CA PRO A 57 6.56 17.35 -3.57
C PRO A 57 5.89 16.19 -2.81
N ASN A 58 5.39 15.19 -3.54
CA ASN A 58 4.88 13.94 -2.99
C ASN A 58 5.72 12.77 -3.51
N THR A 59 6.60 12.25 -2.65
CA THR A 59 7.32 11.01 -2.89
C THR A 59 6.37 9.81 -2.80
N LEU A 60 6.41 8.97 -3.82
CA LEU A 60 5.63 7.75 -3.93
C LEU A 60 6.57 6.57 -4.16
N ALA A 61 6.29 5.44 -3.52
CA ALA A 61 7.06 4.21 -3.72
C ALA A 61 6.13 3.00 -3.85
N ILE A 62 6.54 2.08 -4.72
CA ILE A 62 6.02 0.71 -4.76
C ILE A 62 6.92 -0.13 -3.87
N VAL A 63 6.33 -0.72 -2.85
CA VAL A 63 7.00 -1.56 -1.85
C VAL A 63 6.55 -3.00 -2.04
N GLU A 64 7.46 -3.95 -1.94
CA GLU A 64 7.12 -5.37 -1.86
C GLU A 64 7.35 -5.94 -0.46
N PHE A 65 6.34 -6.66 0.03
CA PHE A 65 6.37 -7.35 1.31
C PHE A 65 6.63 -8.83 1.07
N ASP A 66 7.59 -9.39 1.78
CA ASP A 66 7.81 -10.84 1.83
C ASP A 66 6.61 -11.51 2.53
N ILE A 67 6.03 -12.48 1.84
CA ILE A 67 4.90 -13.30 2.29
C ILE A 67 5.22 -14.80 2.22
N THR A 68 6.49 -15.17 2.09
CA THR A 68 6.92 -16.57 2.02
C THR A 68 6.62 -17.35 3.30
N ASP A 69 6.42 -16.65 4.42
CA ASP A 69 5.98 -17.21 5.71
C ASP A 69 4.46 -17.44 5.79
N ILE A 70 3.68 -16.88 4.86
CA ILE A 70 2.23 -17.06 4.81
C ILE A 70 1.92 -18.46 4.26
N SER A 71 1.39 -19.31 5.13
CA SER A 71 1.01 -20.67 4.77
C SER A 71 -0.05 -20.68 3.67
N GLY A 72 0.24 -21.40 2.58
CA GLY A 72 -0.69 -21.58 1.47
C GLY A 72 -0.54 -20.53 0.35
N ALA A 73 0.23 -19.46 0.58
CA ALA A 73 0.55 -18.51 -0.47
C ALA A 73 1.38 -19.19 -1.57
N SER A 74 1.00 -18.97 -2.82
CA SER A 74 1.77 -19.40 -3.99
C SER A 74 2.87 -18.42 -4.37
N ASP A 75 2.70 -17.15 -3.99
CA ASP A 75 3.59 -16.05 -4.29
C ASP A 75 4.60 -15.82 -3.17
N GLY A 76 5.79 -15.32 -3.51
CA GLY A 76 6.80 -14.93 -2.51
C GLY A 76 6.61 -13.50 -1.99
N PHE A 77 5.94 -12.64 -2.76
CA PHE A 77 5.82 -11.22 -2.47
C PHE A 77 4.45 -10.68 -2.85
N VAL A 78 4.00 -9.66 -2.12
CA VAL A 78 2.85 -8.81 -2.49
C VAL A 78 3.27 -7.35 -2.48
N ARG A 79 2.76 -6.56 -3.44
CA ARG A 79 3.19 -5.17 -3.65
C ARG A 79 2.10 -4.17 -3.32
N ALA A 80 2.51 -3.05 -2.73
CA ALA A 80 1.62 -1.93 -2.43
C ALA A 80 2.25 -0.59 -2.86
N LEU A 81 1.42 0.31 -3.38
CA LEU A 81 1.79 1.70 -3.66
C LEU A 81 1.43 2.56 -2.45
N GLY A 82 2.33 3.46 -2.06
CA GLY A 82 2.09 4.39 -0.97
C GLY A 82 2.99 5.61 -1.00
N GLN A 83 2.67 6.55 -0.10
CA GLN A 83 3.40 7.79 0.10
C GLN A 83 4.62 7.56 1.01
N VAL A 84 5.76 8.14 0.67
CA VAL A 84 6.96 8.16 1.55
C VAL A 84 7.07 9.55 2.22
N PRO A 85 7.13 9.68 3.55
CA PRO A 85 7.10 10.97 4.24
C PRO A 85 8.38 11.82 4.05
N THR A 86 9.41 11.27 3.39
CA THR A 86 10.68 11.92 3.06
C THR A 86 10.93 11.94 1.55
N ASP A 87 11.87 12.78 1.12
CA ASP A 87 12.41 12.80 -0.24
C ASP A 87 13.64 11.90 -0.40
N GLU A 88 14.18 11.39 0.71
CA GLU A 88 15.34 10.49 0.76
C GLU A 88 14.84 9.04 0.72
N ILE A 89 14.75 8.48 -0.48
CA ILE A 89 14.38 7.07 -0.69
C ILE A 89 15.07 6.54 -1.95
N GLU A 90 15.54 5.31 -1.91
CA GLU A 90 16.16 4.60 -3.02
C GLU A 90 15.52 3.22 -3.24
N THR A 91 15.70 2.66 -4.44
CA THR A 91 15.33 1.26 -4.68
C THR A 91 16.21 0.35 -3.83
N GLY A 92 15.58 -0.62 -3.14
CA GLY A 92 16.22 -1.52 -2.20
C GLY A 92 16.15 -1.07 -0.75
N ASP A 93 15.67 0.15 -0.47
CA ASP A 93 15.50 0.61 0.90
C ASP A 93 14.40 -0.19 1.62
N THR A 94 14.64 -0.47 2.90
CA THR A 94 13.64 -1.09 3.77
C THR A 94 12.75 -0.02 4.39
N VAL A 95 11.44 -0.26 4.36
CA VAL A 95 10.42 0.63 4.90
C VAL A 95 9.43 -0.12 5.76
N GLU A 96 8.80 0.58 6.69
CA GLU A 96 7.69 0.10 7.51
C GLU A 96 6.38 0.85 7.17
N PRO A 97 5.21 0.19 7.23
CA PRO A 97 3.91 0.83 7.19
C PRO A 97 3.70 1.70 8.43
N VAL A 98 3.36 2.96 8.21
CA VAL A 98 2.93 3.87 9.27
C VAL A 98 1.55 4.41 8.94
N TYR A 99 0.58 4.11 9.79
CA TYR A 99 -0.76 4.65 9.68
C TYR A 99 -0.76 6.18 9.85
N THR A 100 -1.55 6.86 9.03
CA THR A 100 -1.78 8.30 9.10
C THR A 100 -3.26 8.60 8.97
N GLU A 101 -3.76 9.51 9.80
CA GLU A 101 -5.18 9.91 9.81
C GLU A 101 -5.55 10.72 8.56
N GLU A 102 -4.56 11.33 7.89
CA GLU A 102 -4.80 12.20 6.74
C GLU A 102 -3.66 12.12 5.71
N LEU A 103 -3.92 11.38 4.62
CA LEU A 103 -3.00 11.26 3.48
C LEU A 103 -2.96 12.52 2.61
N ARG A 104 -4.01 13.35 2.67
CA ARG A 104 -4.20 14.59 1.93
C ARG A 104 -5.31 15.42 2.57
N ASP A 105 -5.22 16.74 2.46
CA ASP A 105 -6.17 17.69 3.03
C ASP A 105 -7.55 17.57 2.35
N PRO A 106 -8.63 17.24 3.11
CA PRO A 106 -9.98 17.08 2.56
C PRO A 106 -10.62 18.40 2.16
N GLU A 107 -10.28 19.53 2.80
CA GLU A 107 -10.85 20.86 2.51
C GLU A 107 -10.26 21.47 1.23
N ALA A 108 -8.99 21.17 0.95
CA ALA A 108 -8.32 21.58 -0.29
C ALA A 108 -8.57 20.62 -1.46
N GLY A 109 -9.10 19.42 -1.20
CA GLY A 109 -9.34 18.39 -2.19
C GLY A 109 -10.46 18.72 -3.20
N ILE A 110 -10.37 18.11 -4.39
CA ILE A 110 -11.43 18.19 -5.43
C ILE A 110 -12.61 17.25 -5.18
N LYS A 111 -12.53 16.36 -4.18
CA LYS A 111 -13.62 15.43 -3.82
C LYS A 111 -14.46 16.00 -2.70
N GLU A 112 -15.73 15.58 -2.63
CA GLU A 112 -16.61 15.90 -1.52
C GLU A 112 -16.04 15.29 -0.22
N PRO A 113 -15.80 16.08 0.86
CA PRO A 113 -15.07 15.62 2.05
C PRO A 113 -15.64 14.35 2.72
N GLU A 114 -16.97 14.18 2.73
CA GLU A 114 -17.63 13.05 3.39
C GLU A 114 -17.76 11.82 2.47
N SER A 115 -17.33 11.92 1.20
CA SER A 115 -17.48 10.84 0.21
C SER A 115 -16.50 9.67 0.38
N GLN A 116 -15.48 9.82 1.20
CA GLN A 116 -14.47 8.79 1.46
C GLN A 116 -13.74 9.07 2.76
N ASP A 117 -13.07 8.05 3.29
CA ASP A 117 -12.07 8.23 4.32
C ASP A 117 -10.77 8.81 3.71
N TRP A 118 -9.98 9.47 4.55
CA TRP A 118 -8.75 10.18 4.17
C TRP A 118 -7.50 9.62 4.87
N ASP A 119 -7.69 8.66 5.77
CA ASP A 119 -6.63 7.92 6.44
C ASP A 119 -6.00 6.87 5.51
N GLY A 120 -4.87 6.30 5.95
CA GLY A 120 -4.23 5.18 5.28
C GLY A 120 -2.79 4.97 5.74
N TYR A 121 -2.00 4.26 4.96
CA TYR A 121 -0.61 3.95 5.30
C TYR A 121 0.39 4.73 4.43
N ARG A 122 1.49 5.14 5.06
CA ARG A 122 2.72 5.64 4.43
C ARG A 122 3.86 4.66 4.64
N TRP A 123 4.90 4.78 3.84
CA TRP A 123 6.12 3.98 3.96
C TRP A 123 7.20 4.81 4.63
N ASN A 124 7.53 4.50 5.87
CA ASN A 124 8.60 5.19 6.60
C ASN A 124 9.90 4.40 6.45
N PRO A 125 11.03 5.02 6.04
CA PRO A 125 12.33 4.35 6.06
C PRO A 125 12.70 3.86 7.48
N VAL A 126 13.32 2.67 7.54
CA VAL A 126 13.77 2.02 8.79
C VAL A 126 15.24 2.34 9.10
#